data_AF-A0A3A5VKW3-F1
#
_entry.id   AF-A0A3A5VKW3-F1
#
_cell.length_a   1.000
_cell.length_b   1.000
_cell.length_c   1.000
_cell.angle_alpha   90.00
_cell.angle_beta   90.00
_cell.angle_gamma   90.00
#
_symmetry.space_group_name_H-M   'P 1'
#
loop_
_entity.id
_entity.type
_entity.pdbx_description
1 polymer ?
#
loop_
_entity_poly.entity_id
_entity_poly.type
_entity_poly.pdbx_seq_one_letter_code
_entity_poly.pdbx_strand_id
1 'polypeptide(L)'
;MDSDPIDAYAGLTTCPVCGCLDRKGIYRCHECGTFHAGSIMEEREPPVAVVVEEKEPIDPSIYSLGPGAVLPEESFEESEDVKSWEGGSTDFSFEDDDEPPVKIDDVKVLEVDIIHDED
;
A
#
# COMPACT_ATOMS: atom_id res chain seq x y z
N MET A 1 -22.82 -2.23 42.12
CA MET A 1 -21.48 -1.65 41.98
C MET A 1 -21.51 -0.98 40.63
N ASP A 2 -21.99 0.25 40.61
CA ASP A 2 -22.14 1.07 39.42
C ASP A 2 -20.76 1.51 38.97
N SER A 3 -20.16 0.73 38.08
CA SER A 3 -18.93 1.13 37.39
C SER A 3 -19.23 2.38 36.58
N ASP A 4 -18.37 3.40 36.69
CA ASP A 4 -18.49 4.60 35.88
C ASP A 4 -18.39 4.20 34.39
N PRO A 5 -19.38 4.52 33.54
CA PRO A 5 -19.34 4.17 32.13
C PRO A 5 -18.13 4.78 31.40
N ILE A 6 -17.48 5.81 31.96
CA ILE A 6 -16.30 6.46 31.39
C ILE A 6 -15.04 5.58 31.52
N ASP A 7 -14.99 4.66 32.50
CA ASP A 7 -13.85 3.74 32.65
C ASP A 7 -13.70 2.80 31.44
N ALA A 8 -14.76 2.59 30.66
CA ALA A 8 -14.69 1.84 29.40
C ALA A 8 -13.74 2.48 28.37
N TYR A 9 -13.49 3.79 28.48
CA TYR A 9 -12.60 4.54 27.59
C TYR A 9 -11.19 4.71 28.16
N ALA A 10 -10.93 4.20 29.37
CA ALA A 10 -9.60 4.24 29.97
C ALA A 10 -8.61 3.44 29.10
N GLY A 11 -7.63 4.13 28.52
CA GLY A 11 -6.61 3.48 27.67
C GLY A 11 -6.85 3.60 26.17
N LEU A 12 -7.89 4.31 25.74
CA LEU A 12 -8.08 4.70 24.34
C LEU A 12 -7.39 6.04 24.03
N THR A 13 -7.11 6.27 22.74
CA THR A 13 -6.57 7.50 22.17
C THR A 13 -7.33 7.83 20.89
N THR A 14 -7.50 9.11 20.59
CA THR A 14 -8.14 9.58 19.37
C THR A 14 -7.12 9.77 18.26
N CYS A 15 -7.43 9.31 17.04
CA CYS A 15 -6.65 9.63 15.85
C CYS A 15 -6.77 11.14 15.52
N PRO A 16 -5.67 11.89 15.35
CA PRO A 16 -5.72 13.31 14.96
C PRO A 16 -6.20 13.56 13.53
N VAL A 17 -6.28 12.51 12.68
CA VAL A 17 -6.67 12.64 11.26
C VAL A 17 -8.15 12.36 11.06
N CYS A 18 -8.65 11.23 11.56
CA CYS A 18 -10.05 10.82 11.36
C CYS A 18 -10.91 10.82 12.64
N GLY A 19 -10.32 11.07 13.82
CA GLY A 19 -11.06 11.12 15.09
C GLY A 19 -11.46 9.75 15.67
N CYS A 20 -11.07 8.64 15.04
CA CYS A 20 -11.38 7.30 15.53
C CYS A 20 -10.70 6.99 16.86
N LEU A 21 -11.36 6.20 17.70
CA LEU A 21 -10.84 5.77 18.99
C LEU A 21 -10.10 4.44 18.84
N ASP A 22 -8.81 4.46 19.16
CA ASP A 22 -7.93 3.31 19.10
C ASP A 22 -7.25 3.05 20.44
N ARG A 23 -6.68 1.86 20.62
CA ARG A 23 -5.90 1.55 21.83
C ARG A 23 -4.63 2.40 21.88
N LYS A 24 -4.28 2.90 23.06
CA LYS A 24 -2.99 3.59 23.28
C LYS A 24 -1.83 2.68 22.88
N GLY A 25 -0.90 3.24 22.09
CA GLY A 25 0.28 2.52 21.61
C GLY A 25 0.11 1.86 20.23
N ILE A 26 -1.01 2.06 19.54
CA ILE A 26 -1.15 1.59 18.16
C ILE A 26 -0.33 2.46 17.19
N TYR A 27 0.40 1.80 16.29
CA TYR A 27 1.28 2.48 15.33
C TYR A 27 0.52 3.07 14.15
N ARG A 28 -0.64 2.49 13.81
CA ARG A 28 -1.45 2.81 12.63
C ARG A 28 -2.92 2.85 13.03
N CYS A 29 -3.65 3.87 12.59
CA CYS A 29 -5.10 3.91 12.73
C CYS A 29 -5.76 2.88 11.79
N HIS A 30 -6.71 2.11 12.30
CA HIS A 30 -7.42 1.08 11.51
C HIS A 30 -8.31 1.66 10.41
N GLU A 31 -8.78 2.90 10.59
CA GLU A 31 -9.71 3.55 9.66
C GLU A 31 -8.99 4.33 8.58
N CYS A 32 -8.17 5.33 8.94
CA CYS A 32 -7.49 6.18 7.96
C CYS A 32 -6.11 5.68 7.54
N GLY A 33 -5.59 4.62 8.17
CA GLY A 33 -4.29 4.04 7.85
C GLY A 33 -3.09 4.93 8.16
N THR A 34 -3.29 6.09 8.79
CA THR A 34 -2.20 7.01 9.15
C THR A 34 -1.36 6.40 10.27
N PHE A 35 -0.04 6.54 10.13
CA PHE A 35 0.89 6.14 11.18
C PHE A 35 1.08 7.28 12.18
N HIS A 36 0.97 6.96 13.48
CA HIS A 36 1.09 7.93 14.57
C HIS A 36 2.45 7.89 15.28
N ALA A 37 3.30 6.94 14.91
CA ALA A 37 4.65 6.81 15.42
C ALA A 37 5.65 6.90 14.27
N GLY A 38 6.55 7.89 14.34
CA GLY A 38 7.64 8.07 13.38
C GLY A 38 8.77 7.04 13.54
N SER A 39 8.72 6.17 14.55
CA SER A 39 9.78 5.19 14.85
C SER A 39 9.93 4.09 13.79
N ILE A 40 8.91 3.87 12.96
CA ILE A 40 8.97 2.92 11.83
C ILE A 40 9.46 3.59 10.54
N MET A 41 9.58 4.91 10.52
CA MET A 41 10.17 5.65 9.42
C MET A 41 11.66 5.76 9.70
N GLU A 42 12.40 4.71 9.36
CA GLU A 42 13.86 4.79 9.34
C GLU A 42 14.26 5.84 8.29
N GLU A 43 14.84 6.95 8.74
CA GLU A 43 15.46 7.92 7.84
C GLU A 43 16.72 7.29 7.25
N ARG A 44 16.53 6.52 6.18
CA ARG A 44 17.63 5.94 5.41
C ARG A 44 18.29 7.08 4.63
N GLU A 45 19.60 7.23 4.78
CA GLU A 45 20.35 8.13 3.91
C GLU A 45 20.13 7.69 2.44
N PRO A 46 19.81 8.63 1.54
CA PRO A 46 19.68 8.29 0.14
C PRO A 46 21.01 7.66 -0.32
N PRO A 47 20.97 6.62 -1.17
CA PRO A 47 22.20 6.10 -1.75
C PRO A 47 22.95 7.25 -2.40
N VAL A 48 24.28 7.25 -2.28
CA VAL A 48 25.16 8.24 -2.93
C VAL A 48 24.72 8.35 -4.38
N ALA A 49 24.40 9.57 -4.83
CA ALA A 49 24.00 9.83 -6.19
C ALA A 49 25.11 9.28 -7.11
N VAL A 50 24.83 8.11 -7.70
CA VAL A 50 25.66 7.55 -8.75
C VAL A 50 25.65 8.58 -9.87
N VAL A 51 26.82 8.92 -10.37
CA VAL A 51 27.04 9.90 -11.44
C VAL A 51 25.91 9.75 -12.46
N VAL A 52 25.11 10.80 -12.62
CA VAL A 52 24.10 10.85 -13.68
C VAL A 52 24.89 10.74 -14.97
N GLU A 53 24.85 9.58 -15.61
CA GLU A 53 25.36 9.47 -16.97
C GLU A 53 24.64 10.53 -17.79
N GLU A 54 25.41 11.45 -18.38
CA GLU A 54 24.87 12.45 -19.28
C GLU A 54 24.29 11.70 -20.46
N LYS A 55 22.97 11.47 -20.43
CA LYS A 55 22.26 10.90 -21.56
C LYS A 55 22.48 11.82 -22.75
N GLU A 56 22.99 11.24 -23.83
CA GLU A 56 23.13 11.97 -25.08
C GLU A 56 21.75 12.52 -25.49
N PRO A 57 21.69 13.74 -26.05
CA PRO A 57 20.44 14.33 -26.49
C PRO A 57 19.84 13.47 -27.62
N ILE A 58 18.78 12.74 -27.31
CA ILE A 58 18.05 11.92 -28.28
C ILE A 58 17.11 12.82 -29.11
N ASP A 59 17.14 12.67 -30.44
CA ASP A 59 16.20 13.35 -31.34
C ASP A 59 14.80 12.70 -31.22
N PRO A 60 13.76 13.46 -30.81
CA PRO A 60 12.39 12.94 -30.71
C PRO A 60 11.81 12.47 -32.06
N SER A 61 12.41 12.86 -33.20
CA SER A 61 12.02 12.38 -34.53
C SER A 61 12.25 10.87 -34.72
N ILE A 62 13.17 10.26 -33.96
CA ILE A 62 13.49 8.83 -33.99
C ILE A 62 12.30 7.97 -33.53
N TYR A 63 11.45 8.49 -32.64
CA TYR A 63 10.24 7.82 -32.16
C TYR A 63 8.99 8.14 -33.00
N SER A 64 9.13 8.93 -34.05
CA SER A 64 8.03 9.31 -34.92
C SER A 64 7.83 8.25 -36.00
N LEU A 65 6.66 7.63 -36.07
CA LEU A 65 6.28 6.67 -37.13
C LEU A 65 6.03 7.34 -38.51
N GLY A 66 6.72 8.45 -38.77
CA GLY A 66 6.61 9.19 -40.02
C GLY A 66 7.31 8.42 -41.16
N PRO A 67 6.79 8.48 -42.40
CA PRO A 67 7.35 7.76 -43.55
C PRO A 67 8.76 8.24 -43.98
N GLY A 68 9.35 9.24 -43.30
CA GLY A 68 10.70 9.76 -43.53
C GLY A 68 11.65 9.55 -42.35
N ALA A 69 11.26 8.81 -41.31
CA ALA A 69 12.14 8.50 -40.18
C ALA A 69 13.16 7.43 -40.61
N VAL A 70 14.45 7.78 -40.61
CA VAL A 70 15.56 6.83 -40.76
C VAL A 70 15.92 6.35 -39.36
N LEU A 71 15.78 5.04 -39.11
CA LEU A 71 16.19 4.46 -37.84
C LEU A 71 17.72 4.57 -37.72
N PRO A 72 18.25 5.04 -36.58
CA PRO A 72 19.68 4.96 -36.29
C PRO A 72 20.15 3.50 -36.26
N GLU A 73 21.40 3.25 -36.64
CA GLU A 73 22.05 1.95 -36.37
C GLU A 73 22.48 1.92 -34.90
N GLU A 74 21.68 1.28 -34.04
CA GLU A 74 22.01 1.08 -32.64
C GLU A 74 23.03 -0.06 -32.50
N SER A 75 24.19 0.22 -31.92
CA SER A 75 25.15 -0.81 -31.48
C SER A 75 24.94 -1.07 -29.99
N PHE A 76 24.55 -2.28 -29.63
CA PHE A 76 24.46 -2.69 -28.24
C PHE A 76 25.87 -3.03 -27.74
N GLU A 77 26.39 -2.27 -26.78
CA GLU A 77 27.50 -2.73 -25.96
C GLU A 77 26.95 -3.79 -25.01
N GLU A 78 27.21 -5.06 -25.31
CA GLU A 78 26.91 -6.18 -24.41
C GLU A 78 27.75 -6.00 -23.15
N SER A 79 27.17 -5.39 -22.12
CA SER A 79 27.78 -5.32 -20.80
C SER A 79 27.69 -6.70 -20.15
N GLU A 80 28.83 -7.28 -19.77
CA GLU A 80 28.91 -8.54 -19.02
C GLU A 80 28.32 -8.43 -17.60
N ASP A 81 27.96 -7.22 -17.15
CA ASP A 81 27.36 -6.86 -15.86
C ASP A 81 25.86 -7.22 -15.70
N VAL A 82 25.38 -8.23 -16.43
CA VAL A 82 24.03 -8.76 -16.20
C VAL A 82 24.03 -9.55 -14.90
N LYS A 83 23.66 -8.89 -13.80
CA LYS A 83 23.43 -9.55 -12.51
C LYS A 83 22.29 -10.55 -12.67
N SER A 84 22.57 -11.82 -12.37
CA SER A 84 21.54 -12.85 -12.30
C SER A 84 20.46 -12.43 -11.31
N TRP A 85 19.23 -12.29 -11.79
CA TRP A 85 18.09 -12.00 -10.93
C TRP A 85 17.75 -13.26 -10.12
N GLU A 86 18.36 -13.42 -8.95
CA GLU A 86 17.94 -14.39 -7.93
C GLU A 86 17.03 -13.69 -6.93
N GLY A 87 15.72 -13.67 -7.21
CA GLY A 87 14.76 -12.96 -6.39
C GLY A 87 13.31 -13.02 -6.86
N GLY A 88 12.99 -13.91 -7.80
CA GLY A 88 11.60 -14.20 -8.14
C GLY A 88 10.97 -15.08 -7.07
N SER A 89 10.49 -14.50 -5.96
CA SER A 89 9.63 -15.21 -5.00
C SER A 89 8.21 -15.29 -5.55
N THR A 90 8.02 -15.99 -6.67
CA THR A 90 6.70 -16.42 -7.12
C THR A 90 6.47 -17.84 -6.60
N ASP A 91 6.35 -17.97 -5.29
CA ASP A 91 5.74 -19.15 -4.67
C ASP A 91 4.31 -18.75 -4.27
N PHE A 92 3.38 -18.89 -5.21
CA PHE A 92 1.95 -18.85 -4.94
C PHE A 92 1.47 -20.29 -4.75
N SER A 93 2.01 -20.98 -3.76
CA SER A 93 1.42 -22.22 -3.27
C SER A 93 0.19 -21.82 -2.44
N PHE A 94 -0.99 -22.03 -3.02
CA PHE A 94 -2.19 -22.17 -2.20
C PHE A 94 -2.08 -23.54 -1.56
N GLU A 95 -1.92 -23.59 -0.24
CA GLU A 95 -2.30 -24.77 0.52
C GLU A 95 -3.79 -24.96 0.22
N ASP A 96 -4.13 -26.04 -0.46
CA ASP A 96 -5.51 -26.48 -0.68
C ASP A 96 -6.02 -26.91 0.70
N ASP A 97 -6.29 -25.92 1.56
CA ASP A 97 -7.05 -26.12 2.78
C ASP A 97 -8.44 -26.55 2.29
N ASP A 98 -8.67 -27.86 2.27
CA ASP A 98 -9.96 -28.53 2.14
C ASP A 98 -10.95 -28.12 3.26
N GLU A 99 -10.72 -26.99 3.94
CA GLU A 99 -11.63 -26.42 4.92
C GLU A 99 -12.67 -25.56 4.18
N PRO A 100 -13.93 -26.03 4.09
CA PRO A 100 -14.97 -25.26 3.43
C PRO A 100 -15.14 -23.93 4.16
N PRO A 101 -15.36 -22.81 3.45
CA PRO A 101 -15.56 -21.51 4.07
C PRO A 101 -16.67 -21.63 5.12
N VAL A 102 -16.38 -21.17 6.35
CA VAL A 102 -17.30 -21.20 7.47
C VAL A 102 -18.60 -20.53 7.05
N LYS A 103 -19.67 -21.33 6.94
CA LYS A 103 -21.02 -20.81 6.75
C LYS A 103 -21.37 -20.03 8.01
N ILE A 104 -21.57 -18.73 7.86
CA ILE A 104 -22.10 -17.87 8.92
C ILE A 104 -23.59 -18.17 8.97
N ASP A 105 -23.96 -19.24 9.67
CA ASP A 105 -25.34 -19.50 10.04
C ASP A 105 -25.71 -18.56 11.19
N ASP A 106 -26.82 -17.83 11.02
CA ASP A 106 -27.43 -16.87 11.95
C ASP A 106 -26.86 -15.43 11.97
N VAL A 107 -26.97 -14.73 10.84
CA VAL A 107 -27.16 -13.28 10.89
C VAL A 107 -28.55 -13.01 11.48
N LYS A 108 -28.62 -12.70 12.78
CA LYS A 108 -29.81 -12.06 13.36
C LYS A 108 -29.98 -10.71 12.67
N VAL A 109 -30.91 -10.65 11.72
CA VAL A 109 -31.39 -9.40 11.14
C VAL A 109 -31.93 -8.56 12.29
N LEU A 110 -31.20 -7.51 12.66
CA LEU A 110 -31.73 -6.45 13.51
C LEU A 110 -32.71 -5.67 12.62
N GLU A 111 -34.00 -5.70 12.98
CA GLU A 111 -35.01 -4.85 12.35
C GLU A 111 -34.64 -3.39 12.65
N VAL A 112 -34.22 -2.68 11.60
CA VAL A 112 -34.02 -1.23 11.64
C VAL A 112 -35.37 -0.61 11.31
N ASP A 113 -36.02 -0.01 12.31
CA ASP A 113 -37.22 0.80 12.10
C ASP A 113 -36.84 2.06 11.30
N ILE A 114 -37.25 2.09 10.03
CA ILE A 114 -37.14 3.26 9.16
C ILE A 114 -38.27 4.20 9.55
N ILE A 115 -37.94 5.25 10.31
CA ILE A 115 -38.86 6.37 10.53
C ILE A 115 -39.01 7.08 9.18
N HIS A 116 -40.15 6.90 8.52
CA HIS A 116 -40.59 7.77 7.43
C HIS A 116 -41.16 9.04 8.06
N ASP A 117 -40.45 10.16 7.92
CA ASP A 117 -41.05 11.49 8.01
C ASP A 117 -41.92 11.67 6.73
N GLU A 118 -43.24 11.63 6.88
CA GLU A 118 -44.18 12.18 5.90
C GLU A 118 -44.35 13.68 6.16
N ASP A 119 -44.39 14.45 5.06
CA ASP A 119 -44.51 15.93 4.94
C ASP A 119 -45.43 16.65 5.97
#